data_AF-A0A7X7GRE3-F1
#
_entry.id   AF-A0A7X7GRE3-F1
#
_cell.length_a   1.000
_cell.length_b   1.000
_cell.length_c   1.000
_cell.angle_alpha   90.00
_cell.angle_beta   90.00
_cell.angle_gamma   90.00
#
_symmetry.space_group_name_H-M   'P 1'
#
loop_
_entity.id
_entity.type
_entity.pdbx_description
1 polymer ?
#
loop_
_entity_poly.entity_id
_entity_poly.type
_entity_poly.pdbx_seq_one_letter_code
_entity_poly.pdbx_strand_id
1 'polypeptide(L)'
;MSGPRLRRAAPQPRSVLLLLRARALVIGAPIFALAFGALAPSCKRAPPTEEQAPAPAPTTIPEPPPPPLPWFVGSWRGELELEAAAPQEGAGLPKEWTEDPGGGLGPATLSVTIDAERRASGTLEGALHLQLRGVLEDDVLRAQLVSDAPPASPGNDDGPSPEADPTPPQDTAPSSFRGTLVASPGGADSKEQAPLDPPPPLVGTLRLSSGDSLRIRHARVSLERTSAPRGTAPSP
;
A
#
# COMPACT_ATOMS: atom_id res chain seq x y z
N MET A 1 -4.14 58.66 -36.07
CA MET A 1 -4.36 58.34 -34.65
C MET A 1 -3.83 56.92 -34.42
N SER A 2 -2.64 56.81 -33.85
CA SER A 2 -1.91 55.53 -33.68
C SER A 2 -2.25 54.90 -32.33
N GLY A 3 -2.81 53.69 -32.33
CA GLY A 3 -3.07 52.91 -31.11
C GLY A 3 -1.83 52.15 -30.62
N PRO A 4 -1.71 51.87 -29.31
CA PRO A 4 -0.52 51.25 -28.74
C PRO A 4 -0.46 49.75 -29.04
N ARG A 5 0.69 49.28 -29.53
CA ARG A 5 0.99 47.86 -29.72
C ARG A 5 1.32 47.21 -28.38
N LEU A 6 0.45 46.30 -27.90
CA LEU A 6 0.72 45.41 -26.78
C LEU A 6 1.84 44.43 -27.15
N ARG A 7 3.01 44.59 -26.51
CA ARG A 7 4.13 43.64 -26.61
C ARG A 7 3.78 42.38 -25.81
N ARG A 8 3.61 41.25 -26.50
CA ARG A 8 3.59 39.91 -25.88
C ARG A 8 4.96 39.61 -25.27
N ALA A 9 4.99 39.37 -23.96
CA ALA A 9 6.16 38.83 -23.28
C ALA A 9 6.24 37.31 -23.57
N ALA A 10 7.40 36.86 -24.03
CA ALA A 10 7.69 35.44 -24.24
C ALA A 10 8.02 34.76 -22.90
N PRO A 11 7.60 33.50 -22.67
CA PRO A 11 7.97 32.75 -21.47
C PRO A 11 9.44 32.33 -21.54
N GLN A 12 10.20 32.63 -20.48
CA GLN A 12 11.58 32.16 -20.34
C GLN A 12 11.60 30.67 -19.99
N PRO A 13 12.46 29.86 -20.64
CA PRO A 13 12.68 28.48 -20.24
C PRO A 13 13.55 28.44 -18.97
N ARG A 14 12.99 27.90 -17.89
CA ARG A 14 13.74 27.57 -16.67
C ARG A 14 14.54 26.29 -16.93
N SER A 15 15.83 26.44 -17.18
CA SER A 15 16.79 25.34 -17.19
C SER A 15 16.87 24.72 -15.80
N VAL A 16 16.32 23.52 -15.62
CA VAL A 16 16.48 22.71 -14.40
C VAL A 16 17.77 21.91 -14.54
N LEU A 17 18.77 22.32 -13.79
CA LEU A 17 20.08 21.69 -13.70
C LEU A 17 19.95 20.44 -12.81
N LEU A 18 19.80 19.27 -13.43
CA LEU A 18 19.76 17.97 -12.75
C LEU A 18 21.15 17.62 -12.20
N LEU A 19 21.32 17.78 -10.90
CA LEU A 19 22.51 17.36 -10.15
C LEU A 19 22.45 15.84 -9.94
N LEU A 20 23.14 15.06 -10.79
CA LEU A 20 23.39 13.63 -10.54
C LEU A 20 24.28 13.47 -9.30
N ARG A 21 23.70 13.08 -8.17
CA ARG A 21 24.46 12.52 -7.04
C ARG A 21 24.61 11.02 -7.21
N ALA A 22 25.73 10.60 -7.79
CA ALA A 22 26.21 9.23 -7.69
C ALA A 22 26.62 8.96 -6.22
N ARG A 23 25.93 8.03 -5.55
CA ARG A 23 26.40 7.46 -4.29
C ARG A 23 26.92 6.06 -4.56
N ALA A 24 28.24 5.93 -4.43
CA ALA A 24 28.98 4.68 -4.45
C ALA A 24 28.50 3.77 -3.31
N LEU A 25 28.08 2.57 -3.67
CA LEU A 25 27.80 1.46 -2.76
C LEU A 25 29.10 0.67 -2.57
N VAL A 26 29.78 0.83 -1.43
CA VAL A 26 30.88 -0.06 -1.03
C VAL A 26 30.33 -1.02 0.02
N ILE A 27 30.14 -2.26 -0.41
CA ILE A 27 29.71 -3.41 0.40
C ILE A 27 30.91 -3.87 1.22
N GLY A 28 30.85 -3.69 2.55
CA GLY A 28 31.80 -4.24 3.51
C GLY A 28 31.10 -5.26 4.40
N ALA A 29 31.34 -6.54 4.15
CA ALA A 29 30.83 -7.66 4.92
C ALA A 29 31.54 -7.80 6.28
N PRO A 30 30.84 -8.20 7.36
CA PRO A 30 31.49 -8.83 8.50
C PRO A 30 31.34 -10.35 8.45
N ILE A 31 32.49 -10.98 8.58
CA ILE A 31 32.77 -12.41 8.67
C ILE A 31 32.16 -12.95 9.98
N PHE A 32 31.29 -13.96 9.85
CA PHE A 32 30.71 -14.72 10.94
C PHE A 32 31.78 -15.67 11.52
N ALA A 33 32.28 -15.38 12.72
CA ALA A 33 33.16 -16.28 13.46
C ALA A 33 32.31 -17.27 14.27
N LEU A 34 32.27 -18.52 13.81
CA LEU A 34 31.83 -19.70 14.54
C LEU A 34 32.77 -19.97 15.72
N ALA A 35 32.25 -19.88 16.94
CA ALA A 35 32.92 -20.39 18.13
C ALA A 35 32.14 -21.56 18.72
N PHE A 36 32.72 -22.74 18.53
CA PHE A 36 32.45 -24.02 19.18
C PHE A 36 32.79 -23.93 20.69
N GLY A 37 31.96 -24.51 21.55
CA GLY A 37 32.28 -24.81 22.96
C GLY A 37 31.17 -25.69 23.56
N ALA A 38 31.28 -27.02 23.51
CA ALA A 38 32.03 -27.93 24.38
C ALA A 38 31.23 -28.38 25.63
N LEU A 39 31.12 -29.70 25.76
CA LEU A 39 30.40 -30.47 26.78
C LEU A 39 30.94 -30.29 28.20
N ALA A 40 30.06 -30.49 29.20
CA ALA A 40 30.38 -31.31 30.37
C ALA A 40 29.10 -31.86 31.06
N PRO A 41 29.00 -33.18 31.33
CA PRO A 41 28.06 -33.74 32.29
C PRO A 41 28.72 -33.75 33.67
N SER A 42 28.03 -33.25 34.70
CA SER A 42 28.53 -33.35 36.08
C SER A 42 27.43 -33.83 37.01
N CYS A 43 27.39 -35.15 37.20
CA CYS A 43 26.70 -35.80 38.30
C CYS A 43 27.38 -35.42 39.61
N LYS A 44 26.69 -34.73 40.52
CA LYS A 44 27.13 -34.58 41.91
C LYS A 44 25.97 -34.78 42.88
N ARG A 45 25.92 -36.01 43.39
CA ARG A 45 25.58 -36.47 44.75
C ARG A 45 24.88 -35.47 45.69
N ALA A 46 23.66 -35.85 46.10
CA ALA A 46 22.89 -35.24 47.17
C ALA A 46 23.50 -35.46 48.57
N PRO A 47 23.38 -34.48 49.47
CA PRO A 47 23.27 -34.73 50.91
C PRO A 47 22.10 -33.92 51.54
N PRO A 48 21.86 -34.05 52.85
CA PRO A 48 20.61 -34.53 53.45
C PRO A 48 19.54 -33.45 53.65
N THR A 49 18.31 -33.93 53.80
CA THR A 49 17.10 -33.19 54.20
C THR A 49 17.35 -32.34 55.44
N GLU A 50 17.35 -31.02 55.25
CA GLU A 50 17.20 -30.01 56.29
C GLU A 50 15.73 -29.60 56.33
N GLU A 51 15.11 -29.66 57.51
CA GLU A 51 13.71 -29.33 57.73
C GLU A 51 13.51 -27.82 57.49
N GLN A 52 13.03 -27.51 56.28
CA GLN A 52 12.85 -26.16 55.79
C GLN A 52 11.61 -25.53 56.44
N ALA A 53 11.84 -24.48 57.21
CA ALA A 53 10.80 -23.57 57.71
C ALA A 53 9.86 -23.17 56.56
N PRO A 54 8.55 -22.97 56.82
CA PRO A 54 7.54 -22.72 55.79
C PRO A 54 8.00 -21.59 54.87
N ALA A 55 8.23 -21.94 53.60
CA ALA A 55 8.68 -21.00 52.59
C ALA A 55 7.65 -19.86 52.48
N PRO A 56 8.08 -18.58 52.44
CA PRO A 56 7.19 -17.48 52.14
C PRO A 56 6.50 -17.77 50.80
N ALA A 57 5.18 -17.53 50.74
CA ALA A 57 4.39 -17.73 49.54
C ALA A 57 5.12 -17.10 48.33
N PRO A 58 5.19 -17.79 47.18
CA PRO A 58 5.84 -17.25 45.99
C PRO A 58 5.20 -15.89 45.70
N THR A 59 6.01 -14.84 45.82
CA THR A 59 5.60 -13.51 45.38
C THR A 59 5.49 -13.61 43.87
N THR A 60 4.26 -13.70 43.38
CA THR A 60 3.97 -13.68 41.94
C THR A 60 4.51 -12.36 41.41
N ILE A 61 5.66 -12.40 40.73
CA ILE A 61 6.20 -11.23 40.04
C ILE A 61 5.17 -10.91 38.95
N PRO A 62 4.56 -9.71 38.96
CA PRO A 62 3.62 -9.33 37.92
C PRO A 62 4.33 -9.46 36.57
N GLU A 63 3.70 -10.19 35.64
CA GLU A 63 4.20 -10.35 34.28
C GLU A 63 4.38 -8.95 33.66
N PRO A 64 5.56 -8.64 33.09
CA PRO A 64 5.79 -7.34 32.49
C PRO A 64 4.74 -7.08 31.39
N PRO A 65 4.24 -5.84 31.25
CA PRO A 65 3.24 -5.53 30.24
C PRO A 65 3.79 -5.84 28.83
N PRO A 66 2.93 -6.32 27.92
CA PRO A 66 3.37 -6.62 26.56
C PRO A 66 3.93 -5.35 25.90
N PRO A 67 4.95 -5.50 25.03
CA PRO A 67 5.51 -4.36 24.31
C PRO A 67 4.42 -3.68 23.44
N PRO A 68 4.45 -2.34 23.31
CA PRO A 68 3.50 -1.63 22.47
C PRO A 68 3.63 -2.07 21.02
N LEU A 69 2.50 -2.24 20.34
CA LEU A 69 2.48 -2.55 18.92
C LEU A 69 3.06 -1.37 18.12
N PRO A 70 3.77 -1.64 17.00
CA PRO A 70 4.22 -0.58 16.11
C PRO A 70 3.06 0.26 15.59
N TRP A 71 3.30 1.55 15.38
CA TRP A 71 2.28 2.54 14.98
C TRP A 71 1.54 2.19 13.69
N PHE A 72 2.16 1.42 12.80
CA PHE A 72 1.61 1.06 11.50
C PHE A 72 0.68 -0.15 11.52
N VAL A 73 0.81 -1.03 12.52
CA VAL A 73 0.07 -2.31 12.56
C VAL A 73 -1.41 -2.05 12.80
N GLY A 74 -2.29 -2.52 11.92
CA GLY A 74 -3.73 -2.36 12.09
C GLY A 74 -4.46 -2.09 10.79
N SER A 75 -5.72 -1.70 10.91
CA SER A 75 -6.59 -1.38 9.78
C SER A 75 -6.69 0.13 9.58
N TRP A 76 -6.77 0.52 8.31
CA TRP A 76 -6.76 1.88 7.82
C TRP A 76 -7.86 2.01 6.76
N ARG A 77 -8.61 3.10 6.78
CA ARG A 77 -9.69 3.34 5.83
C ARG A 77 -9.71 4.80 5.39
N GLY A 78 -10.03 5.04 4.12
CA GLY A 78 -10.22 6.38 3.59
C GLY A 78 -11.19 6.39 2.43
N GLU A 79 -11.94 7.48 2.30
CA GLU A 79 -12.72 7.79 1.11
C GLU A 79 -11.86 8.62 0.15
N LEU A 80 -12.01 8.36 -1.15
CA LEU A 80 -11.27 9.05 -2.20
C LEU A 80 -12.13 9.21 -3.45
N GLU A 81 -11.86 10.26 -4.21
CA GLU A 81 -12.53 10.51 -5.48
C GLU A 81 -11.55 10.20 -6.62
N LEU A 82 -11.95 9.29 -7.52
CA LEU A 82 -11.12 8.86 -8.64
C LEU A 82 -11.31 9.80 -9.82
N GLU A 83 -10.30 10.64 -10.06
CA GLU A 83 -10.29 11.61 -11.14
C GLU A 83 -9.62 11.05 -12.40
N ALA A 84 -10.15 11.43 -13.57
CA ALA A 84 -9.46 11.22 -14.82
C ALA A 84 -8.16 12.04 -14.82
N ALA A 85 -7.02 11.37 -15.05
CA ALA A 85 -5.82 12.12 -15.38
C ALA A 85 -6.00 12.76 -16.76
N ALA A 86 -5.51 13.99 -16.94
CA ALA A 86 -5.47 14.60 -18.26
C ALA A 86 -4.80 13.62 -19.24
N PRO A 87 -5.34 13.44 -20.45
CA PRO A 87 -4.70 12.62 -21.47
C PRO A 87 -3.25 13.10 -21.63
N GLN A 88 -2.31 12.16 -21.70
CA GLN A 88 -0.91 12.54 -21.92
C GLN A 88 -0.82 13.31 -23.23
N GLU A 89 -0.46 14.59 -23.17
CA GLU A 89 -0.27 15.40 -24.37
C GLU A 89 0.96 14.86 -25.14
N GLY A 90 0.69 14.13 -26.22
CA GLY A 90 1.68 13.63 -27.15
C GLY A 90 1.21 13.87 -28.58
N ALA A 91 2.09 14.38 -29.45
CA ALA A 91 1.78 14.62 -30.85
C ALA A 91 1.39 13.29 -31.54
N GLY A 92 0.13 13.15 -31.95
CA GLY A 92 -0.36 12.02 -32.73
C GLY A 92 -1.39 11.10 -32.05
N LEU A 93 -1.92 11.45 -30.88
CA LEU A 93 -3.03 10.68 -30.30
C LEU A 93 -4.33 10.92 -31.09
N PRO A 94 -5.10 9.86 -31.42
CA PRO A 94 -6.38 9.98 -32.09
C PRO A 94 -7.34 10.90 -31.32
N LYS A 95 -8.09 11.71 -32.06
CA LYS A 95 -8.99 12.72 -31.48
C LYS A 95 -10.07 12.06 -30.59
N GLU A 96 -10.49 10.85 -30.94
CA GLU A 96 -11.41 10.03 -30.14
C GLU A 96 -10.88 9.65 -28.75
N TRP A 97 -9.56 9.65 -28.52
CA TRP A 97 -8.97 9.39 -27.19
C TRP A 97 -8.91 10.64 -26.31
N THR A 98 -9.12 11.82 -26.91
CA THR A 98 -9.21 13.09 -26.18
C THR A 98 -10.64 13.31 -25.65
N GLU A 99 -11.60 12.57 -26.18
CA GLU A 99 -13.01 12.59 -25.81
C GLU A 99 -13.39 11.42 -24.88
N ASP A 100 -12.48 10.92 -24.04
CA ASP A 100 -12.92 10.15 -22.87
C ASP A 100 -13.81 11.11 -22.06
N PRO A 101 -15.14 10.88 -21.97
CA PRO A 101 -16.00 11.76 -21.21
C PRO A 101 -15.49 11.68 -19.78
N GLY A 102 -14.78 12.71 -19.34
CA GLY A 102 -14.03 12.78 -18.10
C GLY A 102 -14.91 12.76 -16.84
N GLY A 103 -15.95 11.94 -16.83
CA GLY A 103 -16.65 11.55 -15.63
C GLY A 103 -15.68 10.80 -14.74
N GLY A 104 -15.47 11.35 -13.54
CA GLY A 104 -14.83 10.61 -12.46
C GLY A 104 -15.59 9.31 -12.23
N LEU A 105 -14.88 8.29 -11.72
CA LEU A 105 -15.49 6.99 -11.40
C LEU A 105 -16.38 7.05 -10.14
N GLY A 106 -16.67 8.25 -9.65
CA GLY A 106 -17.39 8.51 -8.42
C GLY A 106 -16.52 8.29 -7.18
N PRO A 107 -17.15 8.38 -6.00
CA PRO A 107 -16.49 8.10 -4.73
C PRO A 107 -16.09 6.62 -4.64
N ALA A 108 -14.94 6.37 -4.03
CA ALA A 108 -14.42 5.06 -3.72
C ALA A 108 -13.93 5.00 -2.28
N THR A 109 -14.00 3.81 -1.67
CA THR A 109 -13.46 3.52 -0.34
C THR A 109 -12.24 2.63 -0.47
N LEU A 110 -11.13 3.02 0.15
CA LEU A 110 -9.93 2.22 0.25
C LEU A 110 -9.78 1.71 1.69
N SER A 111 -9.70 0.39 1.84
CA SER A 111 -9.44 -0.30 3.11
C SER A 111 -8.08 -0.99 3.04
N VAL A 112 -7.20 -0.77 4.01
CA VAL A 112 -5.85 -1.35 4.08
C VAL A 112 -5.60 -1.90 5.47
N THR A 113 -5.07 -3.12 5.55
CA THR A 113 -4.58 -3.74 6.78
C THR A 113 -3.08 -3.96 6.64
N ILE A 114 -2.31 -3.49 7.63
CA ILE A 114 -0.86 -3.67 7.71
C ILE A 114 -0.56 -4.56 8.92
N ASP A 115 0.16 -5.65 8.69
CA ASP A 115 0.55 -6.58 9.76
C ASP A 115 1.89 -6.21 10.42
N ALA A 116 2.30 -7.00 11.42
CA ALA A 116 3.57 -6.82 12.13
C ALA A 116 4.81 -7.08 11.25
N GLU A 117 4.67 -7.84 10.16
CA GLU A 117 5.71 -8.10 9.16
C GLU A 117 5.82 -7.00 8.10
N ARG A 118 5.05 -5.90 8.25
CA ARG A 118 4.97 -4.79 7.31
C ARG A 118 4.36 -5.18 5.95
N ARG A 119 3.61 -6.28 5.89
CA ARG A 119 2.83 -6.63 4.69
C ARG A 119 1.51 -5.89 4.74
N ALA A 120 1.10 -5.37 3.59
CA ALA A 120 -0.14 -4.65 3.43
C ALA A 120 -1.08 -5.43 2.50
N SER A 121 -2.33 -5.57 2.92
CA SER A 121 -3.42 -6.14 2.13
C SER A 121 -4.65 -5.26 2.24
N GLY A 122 -5.52 -5.25 1.23
CA GLY A 122 -6.70 -4.39 1.28
C GLY A 122 -7.58 -4.49 0.06
N THR A 123 -8.59 -3.63 0.00
CA THR A 123 -9.53 -3.53 -1.12
C THR A 123 -9.82 -2.07 -1.45
N LEU A 124 -10.02 -1.80 -2.74
CA LEU A 124 -10.63 -0.56 -3.23
C LEU A 124 -12.05 -0.91 -3.70
N GLU A 125 -13.05 -0.29 -3.09
CA GLU A 125 -14.46 -0.46 -3.39
C GLU A 125 -15.05 0.82 -3.99
N GLY A 126 -15.98 0.69 -4.95
CA GLY A 126 -16.60 1.79 -5.66
C GLY A 126 -17.02 1.31 -7.05
N ALA A 127 -16.85 2.14 -8.08
CA ALA A 127 -17.04 1.70 -9.46
C ALA A 127 -15.99 0.66 -9.92
N LEU A 128 -14.86 0.57 -9.22
CA LEU A 128 -13.85 -0.48 -9.41
C LEU A 128 -13.79 -1.34 -8.15
N HIS A 129 -13.62 -2.65 -8.33
CA HIS A 129 -13.34 -3.59 -7.25
C HIS A 129 -11.94 -4.17 -7.43
N LEU A 130 -10.97 -3.65 -6.68
CA LEU A 130 -9.55 -4.02 -6.80
C LEU A 130 -9.02 -4.56 -5.48
N GLN A 131 -8.20 -5.60 -5.55
CA GLN A 131 -7.42 -6.13 -4.44
C GLN A 131 -6.11 -5.36 -4.33
N LEU A 132 -5.76 -4.95 -3.12
CA LEU A 132 -4.51 -4.27 -2.79
C LEU A 132 -3.53 -5.24 -2.14
N ARG A 133 -2.29 -5.26 -2.62
CA ARG A 133 -1.19 -6.03 -2.04
C ARG A 133 0.09 -5.21 -2.05
N GLY A 134 0.79 -5.13 -0.92
CA GLY A 134 1.97 -4.27 -0.80
C GLY A 134 2.82 -4.54 0.42
N VAL A 135 3.79 -3.65 0.61
CA VAL A 135 4.71 -3.64 1.74
C VAL A 135 4.93 -2.21 2.25
N LEU A 136 5.21 -2.08 3.54
CA LEU A 136 5.62 -0.83 4.16
C LEU A 136 7.15 -0.80 4.29
N GLU A 137 7.81 0.04 3.49
CA GLU A 137 9.27 0.19 3.44
C GLU A 137 9.65 1.61 3.84
N ASP A 138 10.54 1.78 4.81
CA ASP A 138 10.98 3.12 5.28
C ASP A 138 9.82 4.09 5.60
N ASP A 139 8.78 3.57 6.27
CA ASP A 139 7.52 4.28 6.56
C ASP A 139 6.70 4.72 5.32
N VAL A 140 7.05 4.22 4.14
CA VAL A 140 6.33 4.43 2.89
C VAL A 140 5.60 3.15 2.49
N LEU A 141 4.27 3.21 2.47
CA LEU A 141 3.41 2.14 1.97
C LEU A 141 3.50 2.12 0.45
N ARG A 142 4.00 1.01 -0.11
CA ARG A 142 4.03 0.74 -1.55
C ARG A 142 3.15 -0.46 -1.83
N ALA A 143 2.06 -0.25 -2.55
CA ALA A 143 1.13 -1.33 -2.88
C ALA A 143 0.71 -1.32 -4.34
N GLN A 144 0.39 -2.50 -4.84
CA GLN A 144 -0.19 -2.72 -6.16
C GLN A 144 -1.69 -3.03 -6.00
N LEU A 145 -2.49 -2.50 -6.92
CA LEU A 145 -3.91 -2.82 -7.02
C LEU A 145 -4.14 -3.66 -8.28
N VAL A 146 -4.88 -4.75 -8.15
CA VAL A 146 -5.20 -5.68 -9.24
C VAL A 146 -6.69 -6.02 -9.21
N SER A 147 -7.30 -6.18 -10.38
CA SER A 147 -8.70 -6.64 -10.46
C SER A 147 -8.86 -8.02 -9.84
N ASP A 148 -9.90 -8.18 -9.03
CA ASP A 148 -10.26 -9.47 -8.41
C ASP A 148 -11.04 -10.40 -9.35
N ALA A 149 -11.26 -9.97 -10.59
CA ALA A 149 -11.99 -10.77 -11.57
C ALA A 149 -11.25 -12.10 -11.74
N PRO A 150 -11.90 -13.25 -11.49
CA PRO A 150 -11.30 -14.53 -11.78
C PRO A 150 -10.89 -14.52 -13.26
N PRO A 151 -9.72 -15.07 -13.63
CA PRO A 151 -9.36 -15.18 -15.03
C PRO A 151 -10.53 -15.87 -15.72
N ALA A 152 -11.11 -15.22 -16.73
CA ALA A 152 -12.20 -15.82 -17.48
C ALA A 152 -11.73 -17.21 -17.88
N SER A 153 -12.37 -18.25 -17.34
CA SER A 153 -12.03 -19.62 -17.68
C SER A 153 -12.05 -19.67 -19.20
N PRO A 154 -10.94 -20.04 -19.86
CA PRO A 154 -10.95 -20.16 -21.31
C PRO A 154 -12.09 -21.12 -21.62
N GLY A 155 -13.11 -20.64 -22.32
CA GLY A 155 -14.23 -21.46 -22.73
C GLY A 155 -13.64 -22.65 -23.46
N ASN A 156 -13.85 -23.86 -22.94
CA ASN A 156 -13.58 -25.06 -23.71
C ASN A 156 -14.65 -25.08 -24.81
N ASP A 157 -14.32 -24.47 -25.95
CA ASP A 157 -15.08 -24.52 -27.21
C ASP A 157 -15.01 -25.95 -27.80
N ASP A 158 -15.54 -26.93 -27.07
CA ASP A 158 -15.77 -28.28 -27.58
C ASP A 158 -17.25 -28.41 -27.94
N GLY A 159 -17.64 -27.84 -29.07
CA GLY A 159 -18.97 -28.03 -29.64
C GLY A 159 -19.20 -27.30 -30.97
N PRO A 160 -19.22 -28.01 -32.12
CA PRO A 160 -19.61 -27.40 -33.39
C PRO A 160 -21.13 -27.12 -33.41
N SER A 161 -21.53 -25.90 -33.06
CA SER A 161 -22.88 -25.40 -33.36
C SER A 161 -22.89 -24.77 -34.75
N PRO A 162 -23.70 -25.28 -35.70
CA PRO A 162 -23.77 -24.76 -37.05
C PRO A 162 -24.64 -23.49 -37.12
N GLU A 163 -24.18 -22.55 -37.93
CA GLU A 163 -24.97 -21.51 -38.59
C GLU A 163 -25.88 -20.62 -37.71
N ALA A 164 -25.27 -19.70 -36.97
CA ALA A 164 -25.93 -18.47 -36.56
C ALA A 164 -24.98 -17.28 -36.76
N ASP A 165 -25.39 -16.41 -37.68
CA ASP A 165 -25.04 -15.00 -37.88
C ASP A 165 -23.75 -14.46 -37.20
N PRO A 166 -22.69 -14.08 -37.96
CA PRO A 166 -21.45 -13.61 -37.40
C PRO A 166 -21.58 -12.13 -36.98
N THR A 167 -22.31 -11.87 -35.91
CA THR A 167 -22.04 -10.67 -35.13
C THR A 167 -20.91 -11.05 -34.16
N PRO A 168 -19.65 -10.63 -34.39
CA PRO A 168 -18.59 -10.92 -33.44
C PRO A 168 -19.06 -10.37 -32.08
N PRO A 169 -19.19 -11.21 -31.04
CA PRO A 169 -19.49 -10.70 -29.72
C PRO A 169 -18.39 -9.69 -29.43
N GLN A 170 -18.78 -8.42 -29.25
CA GLN A 170 -17.83 -7.41 -28.81
C GLN A 170 -17.35 -7.89 -27.45
N ASP A 171 -16.12 -8.40 -27.48
CA ASP A 171 -15.37 -8.93 -26.36
C ASP A 171 -15.05 -7.72 -25.46
N THR A 172 -16.07 -7.22 -24.77
CA THR A 172 -15.94 -6.25 -23.69
C THR A 172 -15.41 -7.01 -22.49
N ALA A 173 -14.20 -7.57 -22.62
CA ALA A 173 -13.43 -8.00 -21.48
C ALA A 173 -13.44 -6.81 -20.49
N PRO A 174 -13.91 -6.99 -19.25
CA PRO A 174 -13.95 -5.90 -18.29
C PRO A 174 -12.53 -5.35 -18.20
N SER A 175 -12.34 -4.10 -18.60
CA SER A 175 -11.02 -3.48 -18.69
C SER A 175 -10.31 -3.69 -17.36
N SER A 176 -9.32 -4.59 -17.33
CA SER A 176 -8.62 -4.91 -16.09
C SER A 176 -7.85 -3.67 -15.66
N PHE A 177 -8.18 -3.10 -14.52
CA PHE A 177 -7.43 -1.99 -13.96
C PHE A 177 -6.30 -2.52 -13.09
N ARG A 178 -5.15 -1.88 -13.21
CA ARG A 178 -3.97 -2.08 -12.35
C ARG A 178 -3.54 -0.75 -11.78
N GLY A 179 -2.96 -0.76 -10.59
CA GLY A 179 -2.57 0.50 -9.95
C GLY A 179 -1.43 0.40 -8.98
N THR A 180 -0.95 1.57 -8.57
CA THR A 180 0.08 1.76 -7.55
C THR A 180 -0.42 2.75 -6.51
N LEU A 181 -0.29 2.38 -5.24
CA LEU A 181 -0.47 3.25 -4.09
C LEU A 181 0.90 3.56 -3.48
N VAL A 182 1.15 4.85 -3.24
CA VAL A 182 2.29 5.33 -2.45
C VAL A 182 1.76 6.26 -1.37
N ALA A 183 1.94 5.90 -0.10
CA ALA A 183 1.50 6.71 1.04
C ALA A 183 2.52 6.72 2.16
N SER A 184 2.56 7.80 2.94
CA SER A 184 3.44 7.96 4.10
C SER A 184 2.67 8.59 5.27
N PRO A 185 3.08 8.37 6.52
CA PRO A 185 2.46 9.05 7.66
C PRO A 185 2.65 10.56 7.53
N GLY A 186 1.57 11.34 7.70
CA GLY A 186 1.68 12.78 8.00
C GLY A 186 2.17 13.73 6.90
N GLY A 187 2.20 13.34 5.61
CA GLY A 187 2.56 14.26 4.52
C GLY A 187 4.01 14.76 4.55
N ALA A 188 4.42 15.52 3.52
CA ALA A 188 5.83 15.88 3.28
C ALA A 188 6.50 16.75 4.37
N ASP A 189 5.73 17.24 5.36
CA ASP A 189 6.17 18.24 6.32
C ASP A 189 6.33 17.70 7.77
N SER A 190 6.02 16.42 8.03
CA SER A 190 6.19 15.82 9.37
C SER A 190 7.64 15.42 9.65
N LYS A 191 8.52 16.41 9.85
CA LYS A 191 9.78 16.19 10.55
C LYS A 191 9.51 16.21 12.04
N GLU A 192 9.63 15.04 12.68
CA GLU A 192 9.78 14.92 14.13
C GLU A 192 8.48 15.18 14.92
N GLN A 193 7.55 14.22 14.88
CA GLN A 193 6.42 14.18 15.81
C GLN A 193 6.62 13.06 16.82
N ALA A 194 6.51 13.42 18.10
CA ALA A 194 6.39 12.48 19.21
C ALA A 194 5.22 11.50 18.94
N PRO A 195 5.19 10.32 19.60
CA PRO A 195 4.09 9.37 19.48
C PRO A 195 2.78 10.04 19.89
N LEU A 196 2.03 10.53 18.92
CA LEU A 196 0.68 11.06 19.12
C LEU A 196 -0.27 9.86 19.14
N ASP A 197 -1.10 9.80 20.18
CA ASP A 197 -2.27 8.94 20.23
C ASP A 197 -3.49 9.85 19.99
N PRO A 198 -4.16 9.77 18.82
CA PRO A 198 -4.07 8.73 17.79
C PRO A 198 -2.90 8.91 16.79
N PRO A 199 -2.45 7.82 16.12
CA PRO A 199 -1.40 7.90 15.10
C PRO A 199 -1.84 8.77 13.91
N PRO A 200 -0.89 9.43 13.22
CA PRO A 200 -1.20 10.28 12.08
C PRO A 200 -1.79 9.47 10.92
N PRO A 201 -2.64 10.09 10.07
CA PRO A 201 -3.18 9.44 8.89
C PRO A 201 -2.06 9.12 7.87
N LEU A 202 -2.28 8.07 7.08
CA LEU A 202 -1.44 7.78 5.91
C LEU A 202 -1.93 8.62 4.74
N VAL A 203 -1.08 9.53 4.26
CA VAL A 203 -1.40 10.43 3.15
C VAL A 203 -0.58 10.05 1.93
N GLY A 204 -1.20 10.00 0.76
CA GLY A 204 -0.55 9.47 -0.44
C GLY A 204 -1.23 9.80 -1.76
N THR A 205 -0.77 9.10 -2.79
CA THR A 205 -1.34 9.13 -4.13
C THR A 205 -1.65 7.72 -4.61
N LEU A 206 -2.84 7.57 -5.18
CA LEU A 206 -3.26 6.38 -5.90
C LEU A 206 -3.21 6.69 -7.39
N ARG A 207 -2.61 5.80 -8.17
CA ARG A 207 -2.61 5.86 -9.63
C ARG A 207 -3.11 4.54 -10.18
N LEU A 208 -4.15 4.59 -11.01
CA LEU A 208 -4.73 3.44 -11.70
C LEU A 208 -4.56 3.61 -13.21
N SER A 209 -4.38 2.49 -13.90
CA SER A 209 -4.29 2.39 -15.34
C SER A 209 -5.12 1.21 -15.81
N SER A 210 -5.90 1.38 -16.87
CA SER A 210 -6.49 0.26 -17.59
C SER A 210 -5.39 -0.61 -18.22
N GLY A 211 -5.72 -1.86 -18.54
CA GLY A 211 -4.80 -2.83 -19.14
C GLY A 211 -4.23 -2.39 -20.49
N ASP A 212 -4.99 -1.59 -21.25
CA ASP A 212 -4.57 -0.94 -22.50
C ASP A 212 -3.80 0.38 -22.26
N SER A 213 -3.66 0.82 -21.01
CA SER A 213 -3.03 2.08 -20.58
C SER A 213 -3.70 3.36 -21.12
N LEU A 214 -4.88 3.25 -21.72
CA LEU A 214 -5.59 4.39 -22.30
C LEU A 214 -6.31 5.23 -21.25
N ARG A 215 -6.74 4.60 -20.16
CA ARG A 215 -7.46 5.25 -19.06
C ARG A 215 -6.58 5.29 -17.84
N ILE A 216 -6.07 6.48 -17.55
CA ILE A 216 -5.33 6.75 -16.32
C ILE A 216 -6.26 7.47 -15.36
N ARG A 217 -6.35 6.96 -14.13
CA ARG A 217 -7.07 7.60 -13.02
C ARG A 217 -6.10 7.89 -11.89
N HIS A 218 -6.34 8.95 -11.14
CA HIS A 218 -5.54 9.32 -9.99
C HIS A 218 -6.42 9.82 -8.86
N ALA A 219 -5.95 9.68 -7.63
CA ALA A 219 -6.61 10.22 -6.46
C ALA A 219 -5.59 10.58 -5.39
N ARG A 220 -5.91 11.61 -4.60
CA ARG A 220 -5.29 11.81 -3.29
C ARG A 220 -5.91 10.84 -2.30
N VAL A 221 -5.07 10.26 -1.45
CA VAL A 221 -5.50 9.29 -0.45
C VAL A 221 -5.17 9.83 0.93
N SER A 222 -6.13 9.76 1.84
CA SER A 222 -5.95 9.96 3.27
C SER A 222 -6.59 8.78 3.99
N LEU A 223 -5.79 7.92 4.61
CA LEU A 223 -6.27 6.77 5.36
C LEU A 223 -6.16 7.05 6.85
N GLU A 224 -7.30 6.97 7.53
CA GLU A 224 -7.38 7.05 8.97
C GLU A 224 -7.34 5.65 9.57
N ARG A 225 -6.66 5.49 10.71
CA ARG A 225 -6.65 4.20 11.40
C ARG A 225 -8.06 3.90 11.89
N THR A 226 -8.62 2.79 11.46
CA THR A 226 -9.88 2.31 12.02
C THR A 226 -9.57 1.62 13.34
N SER A 227 -10.12 2.16 14.42
CA SER A 227 -10.14 1.50 15.71
C SER A 227 -10.61 0.07 15.50
N ALA A 228 -9.82 -0.92 15.95
CA ALA A 228 -10.29 -2.31 15.93
C ALA A 228 -11.70 -2.34 16.52
N PRO A 229 -12.65 -3.11 15.94
CA PRO A 229 -13.95 -3.28 16.56
C PRO A 229 -13.67 -3.75 17.98
N ARG A 230 -14.01 -2.94 18.99
CA ARG A 230 -13.90 -3.35 20.38
C ARG A 230 -14.68 -4.64 20.45
N GLY A 231 -13.98 -5.76 20.54
CA GLY A 231 -14.59 -7.06 20.72
C GLY A 231 -15.54 -6.89 21.89
N THR A 232 -16.84 -7.00 21.63
CA THR A 232 -17.85 -7.09 22.66
C THR A 232 -17.39 -8.27 23.51
N ALA A 233 -16.85 -7.98 24.69
CA ALA A 233 -16.50 -9.03 25.63
C ALA A 233 -17.77 -9.88 25.79
N PRO A 234 -17.67 -11.22 25.68
CA PRO A 234 -18.83 -12.06 25.94
C PRO A 234 -19.33 -11.71 27.34
N SER A 235 -20.59 -11.24 27.43
CA SER A 235 -21.24 -11.01 28.71
C SER A 235 -21.19 -12.32 29.51
N PRO A 236 -20.81 -12.28 30.80
CA PRO A 236 -20.78 -13.46 31.65
C PRO A 236 -22.17 -14.09 31.83
#